data_AF-A0A954CKK5-F1
#
_entry.id   AF-A0A954CKK5-F1
#
_cell.length_a   1.000
_cell.length_b   1.000
_cell.length_c   1.000
_cell.angle_alpha   90.00
_cell.angle_beta   90.00
_cell.angle_gamma   90.00
#
_symmetry.space_group_name_H-M   'P 1'
#
loop_
_entity.id
_entity.type
_entity.pdbx_description
1 polymer ?
#
loop_
_entity_poly.entity_id
_entity_poly.type
_entity_poly.pdbx_seq_one_letter_code
_entity_poly.pdbx_strand_id
1 'polypeptide(L)'
;DGRASAVWGSHTHVQTSDETLLEGGTGFICDLGMVGAHRSVLGRKVEKVIAHMQGKPRSFMEVAKEQPRIDGCVFDVDPASGRCLAVQRLLAAPETFQDVVEA
;
A
#
# COMPACT_ATOMS: atom_id res chain seq x y z
N ASP A 1 14.59 -8.30 -12.90
CA ASP A 1 15.49 -7.94 -11.79
C ASP A 1 16.75 -7.26 -12.33
N GLY A 2 17.35 -6.35 -11.57
CA GLY A 2 18.62 -5.67 -11.86
C GLY A 2 18.58 -4.53 -12.89
N ARG A 3 17.40 -4.19 -13.43
CA ARG A 3 17.21 -3.09 -14.39
C ARG A 3 16.50 -1.86 -13.81
N ALA A 4 15.92 -2.01 -12.62
CA ALA A 4 15.24 -0.96 -11.89
C ALA A 4 15.69 -1.04 -10.44
N SER A 5 15.77 0.09 -9.75
CA SER A 5 16.12 0.13 -8.33
C SER A 5 15.04 -0.54 -7.48
N ALA A 6 13.76 -0.28 -7.79
CA ALA A 6 12.63 -0.91 -7.12
C ALA A 6 11.48 -1.16 -8.11
N VAL A 7 10.66 -2.17 -7.81
CA VAL A 7 9.41 -2.48 -8.51
C VAL A 7 8.36 -2.79 -7.45
N TRP A 8 7.24 -2.07 -7.49
CA TRP A 8 6.12 -2.33 -6.60
C TRP A 8 4.83 -2.45 -7.41
N GLY A 9 3.91 -3.28 -6.93
CA GLY A 9 2.55 -3.27 -7.44
C GLY A 9 1.63 -2.35 -6.67
N SER A 10 0.44 -2.17 -7.24
CA SER A 10 -0.70 -1.44 -6.68
C SER A 10 -1.98 -2.06 -7.26
N HIS A 11 -3.15 -1.50 -6.90
CA HIS A 11 -4.52 -1.81 -7.38
C HIS A 11 -5.37 -2.59 -6.39
N THR A 12 -4.82 -3.56 -5.66
CA THR A 12 -5.65 -4.46 -4.84
C THR A 12 -6.12 -3.82 -3.54
N HIS A 13 -5.49 -2.70 -3.15
CA HIS A 13 -5.75 -1.95 -1.91
C HIS A 13 -5.43 -2.74 -0.62
N VAL A 14 -4.72 -3.87 -0.72
CA VAL A 14 -4.28 -4.67 0.41
C VAL A 14 -2.77 -4.83 0.33
N GLN A 15 -2.06 -4.29 1.31
CA GLN A 15 -0.61 -4.42 1.37
C GLN A 15 -0.21 -5.89 1.57
N THR A 16 0.71 -6.38 0.74
CA THR A 16 1.30 -7.71 0.88
C THR A 16 2.47 -7.68 1.86
N SER A 17 2.84 -8.82 2.46
CA SER A 17 4.02 -8.95 3.34
C SER A 17 5.16 -9.71 2.67
N ASP A 18 5.34 -9.48 1.36
CA ASP A 18 6.33 -10.12 0.50
C ASP A 18 7.43 -9.14 0.06
N GLU A 19 7.62 -8.06 0.81
CA GLU A 19 8.70 -7.12 0.59
C GLU A 19 10.05 -7.82 0.65
N THR A 20 10.88 -7.63 -0.37
CA THR A 20 12.19 -8.30 -0.44
C THR A 20 13.16 -7.56 -1.35
N LEU A 21 14.45 -7.81 -1.14
CA LEU A 21 15.47 -7.57 -2.15
C LEU A 21 15.53 -8.78 -3.07
N LEU A 22 15.49 -8.56 -4.38
CA LEU A 22 15.72 -9.60 -5.37
C LEU A 22 17.23 -9.75 -5.63
N GLU A 23 17.65 -10.89 -6.19
CA GLU A 23 19.08 -11.27 -6.36
C GLU A 23 19.90 -10.26 -7.18
N GLY A 24 19.26 -9.62 -8.18
CA GLY A 24 19.83 -8.59 -9.04
C GLY A 24 19.85 -7.19 -8.41
N GLY A 25 19.42 -7.04 -7.17
CA GLY A 25 19.46 -5.78 -6.41
C GLY A 25 18.24 -4.87 -6.64
N THR A 26 17.14 -5.38 -7.21
CA THR A 26 15.86 -4.65 -7.27
C THR A 26 15.07 -4.89 -5.97
N GLY A 27 14.63 -3.82 -5.30
CA GLY A 27 13.65 -3.93 -4.21
C GLY A 27 12.25 -4.25 -4.75
N PHE A 28 11.50 -5.11 -4.09
CA PHE A 28 10.22 -5.62 -4.60
C PHE A 28 9.13 -5.73 -3.52
N ILE A 29 7.87 -5.52 -3.91
CA ILE A 29 6.65 -5.86 -3.16
C ILE A 29 5.47 -6.02 -4.13
N CYS A 30 4.60 -7.03 -3.94
CA CYS A 30 3.47 -7.28 -4.85
C CYS A 30 2.41 -6.18 -4.82
N ASP A 31 2.07 -5.60 -3.67
CA ASP A 31 1.15 -4.46 -3.59
C ASP A 31 1.47 -3.58 -2.37
N LEU A 32 1.61 -2.27 -2.59
CA LEU A 32 1.85 -1.30 -1.51
C LEU A 32 0.66 -1.15 -0.56
N GLY A 33 -0.55 -1.53 -0.99
CA GLY A 33 -1.79 -1.32 -0.27
C GLY A 33 -2.51 -0.04 -0.68
N MET A 34 -3.10 0.66 0.28
CA MET A 34 -3.91 1.84 0.04
C MET A 34 -3.60 2.97 1.04
N VAL A 35 -3.64 4.20 0.56
CA VAL A 35 -3.77 5.39 1.41
C VAL A 35 -5.22 5.85 1.43
N GLY A 36 -5.89 5.75 2.58
CA GLY A 36 -7.31 6.07 2.67
C GLY A 36 -8.00 5.49 3.90
N ALA A 37 -9.33 5.43 3.86
CA ALA A 37 -10.15 4.94 4.96
C ALA A 37 -9.94 3.43 5.18
N HIS A 38 -9.27 3.06 6.27
CA HIS A 38 -9.00 1.66 6.60
C HIS A 38 -10.26 0.91 7.05
N ARG A 39 -11.16 1.58 7.78
CA ARG A 39 -12.46 1.01 8.14
C ARG A 39 -13.43 1.10 6.96
N SER A 40 -13.18 0.29 5.95
CA SER A 40 -13.93 0.29 4.68
C SER A 40 -13.81 -1.06 3.97
N VAL A 41 -14.46 -1.20 2.81
CA VAL A 41 -14.15 -2.26 1.84
C VAL A 41 -13.45 -1.63 0.65
N LEU A 42 -12.13 -1.75 0.59
CA LEU A 42 -11.25 -1.19 -0.45
C LEU A 42 -11.51 0.31 -0.72
N GLY A 43 -11.79 1.10 0.33
CA GLY A 43 -12.05 2.54 0.27
C GLY A 43 -13.52 2.95 0.11
N ARG A 44 -14.44 1.98 0.05
CA ARG A 44 -15.89 2.23 -0.06
C ARG A 44 -16.62 1.95 1.25
N LYS A 45 -17.73 2.64 1.49
CA LYS A 45 -18.59 2.40 2.67
C LYS A 45 -19.01 0.93 2.72
N VAL A 46 -18.81 0.30 3.87
CA VAL A 46 -19.05 -1.13 4.10
C VAL A 46 -20.48 -1.51 3.72
N GLU A 47 -21.46 -0.68 4.11
CA GLU A 47 -22.88 -0.94 3.90
C GLU A 47 -23.25 -0.94 2.42
N LYS A 48 -22.57 -0.13 1.60
CA LYS A 48 -22.79 -0.07 0.15
C LYS A 48 -22.28 -1.31 -0.54
N VAL A 49 -21.09 -1.77 -0.17
CA VAL A 49 -20.51 -2.99 -0.76
C VAL A 49 -21.34 -4.21 -0.35
N ILE A 50 -21.74 -4.32 0.92
CA ILE A 50 -22.61 -5.41 1.38
C ILE A 50 -23.95 -5.38 0.65
N ALA A 51 -24.58 -4.22 0.51
CA ALA A 51 -25.84 -4.11 -0.23
C ALA A 51 -25.70 -4.55 -1.70
N HIS A 52 -24.60 -4.18 -2.35
CA HIS A 52 -24.28 -4.62 -3.71
C HIS A 52 -24.11 -6.14 -3.79
N MET A 53 -23.33 -6.74 -2.89
CA MET A 53 -23.12 -8.19 -2.85
C MET A 53 -24.40 -8.99 -2.53
N GLN A 54 -25.35 -8.37 -1.82
CA GLN A 54 -26.69 -8.91 -1.56
C GLN A 54 -27.65 -8.78 -2.76
N GLY A 55 -27.22 -8.19 -3.88
CA GLY A 55 -28.06 -8.01 -5.07
C GLY A 55 -29.11 -6.91 -4.94
N LYS A 56 -28.97 -5.99 -3.96
CA LYS A 56 -29.87 -4.84 -3.84
C LYS A 56 -29.71 -3.90 -5.05
N PRO A 57 -30.74 -3.09 -5.37
CA PRO A 57 -30.65 -2.11 -6.46
C PRO A 57 -29.36 -1.29 -6.39
N ARG A 58 -28.72 -1.09 -7.53
CA ARG A 58 -27.47 -0.35 -7.62
C ARG A 58 -27.65 1.06 -7.04
N SER A 59 -26.77 1.41 -6.11
CA SER A 59 -26.63 2.77 -5.59
C SER A 59 -25.18 3.21 -5.76
N PHE A 60 -24.91 4.51 -5.63
CA PHE A 60 -23.55 5.02 -5.75
C PHE A 60 -22.63 4.40 -4.69
N MET A 61 -21.44 3.97 -5.13
CA MET A 61 -20.39 3.44 -4.26
C MET A 61 -19.72 4.60 -3.52
N GLU A 62 -20.33 5.01 -2.42
CA GLU A 62 -19.83 6.10 -1.58
C GLU A 62 -18.43 5.79 -1.01
N VAL A 63 -17.56 6.82 -1.01
CA VAL A 63 -16.21 6.75 -0.44
C VAL A 63 -16.30 6.77 1.08
N ALA A 64 -15.61 5.86 1.75
CA ALA A 64 -15.50 5.82 3.21
C ALA A 64 -14.51 6.90 3.71
N LYS A 65 -14.62 7.30 4.98
CA LYS A 65 -13.76 8.36 5.57
C LYS A 65 -13.18 7.98 6.93
N GLU A 66 -13.63 6.88 7.52
CA GLU A 66 -13.23 6.47 8.86
C GLU A 66 -11.84 5.81 8.88
N GLN A 67 -11.07 6.09 9.94
CA GLN A 67 -9.75 5.52 10.20
C GLN A 67 -8.78 5.67 9.02
N PRO A 68 -8.41 6.90 8.65
CA PRO A 68 -7.41 7.10 7.61
C PRO A 68 -6.11 6.39 7.98
N ARG A 69 -5.49 5.75 7.00
CA ARG A 69 -4.22 5.04 7.15
C ARG A 69 -3.39 5.20 5.89
N ILE A 70 -2.07 5.15 6.06
CA ILE A 70 -1.07 5.18 5.00
C ILE A 70 -0.40 3.81 4.97
N ASP A 71 -0.60 3.09 3.87
CA ASP A 71 0.18 1.90 3.52
C ASP A 71 1.22 2.31 2.47
N GLY A 72 2.45 1.83 2.61
CA GLY A 72 3.53 2.12 1.68
C GLY A 72 4.76 1.26 1.91
N CYS A 73 5.88 1.65 1.31
CA CYS A 73 7.15 0.97 1.48
C CYS A 73 8.30 1.97 1.31
N VAL A 74 9.31 1.86 2.16
CA VAL A 74 10.56 2.60 2.05
C VAL A 74 11.57 1.71 1.34
N PHE A 75 12.17 2.25 0.28
CA PHE A 75 13.24 1.61 -0.48
C PHE A 75 14.50 2.46 -0.31
N ASP A 76 15.52 1.90 0.34
CA ASP A 76 16.84 2.51 0.39
C ASP A 76 17.58 2.17 -0.90
N VAL A 77 18.11 3.17 -1.61
CA VAL A 77 18.73 3.01 -2.93
C VAL A 77 20.07 3.70 -2.94
N ASP A 78 21.13 2.94 -3.29
CA ASP A 78 22.44 3.49 -3.53
C ASP A 78 22.44 4.33 -4.82
N PRO A 79 22.70 5.65 -4.76
CA PRO A 79 22.68 6.50 -5.94
C PRO A 79 23.82 6.22 -6.92
N ALA A 80 24.92 5.59 -6.48
CA ALA A 80 26.05 5.28 -7.34
C ALA A 80 25.81 4.04 -8.20
N SER A 81 25.31 2.95 -7.60
CA SER A 81 25.03 1.70 -8.30
C SER A 81 23.59 1.57 -8.82
N GLY A 82 22.66 2.36 -8.30
CA GLY A 82 21.22 2.24 -8.55
C GLY A 82 20.58 1.02 -7.90
N ARG A 83 21.30 0.27 -7.05
CA ARG A 83 20.79 -0.92 -6.37
C ARG A 83 20.01 -0.55 -5.11
N CYS A 84 18.97 -1.32 -4.82
CA CYS A 84 18.27 -1.22 -3.54
C CYS A 84 19.07 -1.94 -2.45
N LEU A 85 19.23 -1.26 -1.30
CA LEU A 85 20.00 -1.72 -0.15
C LEU A 85 19.10 -2.31 0.94
N ALA A 86 17.86 -1.82 1.05
CA ALA A 86 16.88 -2.27 2.02
C ALA A 86 15.46 -1.98 1.53
N VAL A 87 14.52 -2.84 1.95
CA VAL A 87 13.08 -2.68 1.69
C VAL A 87 12.34 -2.87 3.01
N GLN A 88 11.51 -1.90 3.39
CA GLN A 88 10.73 -1.96 4.62
C GLN A 88 9.32 -1.43 4.38
N ARG A 89 8.30 -2.24 4.70
CA ARG A 89 6.91 -1.80 4.64
C ARG A 89 6.62 -0.70 5.65
N LEU A 90 5.80 0.24 5.22
CA LEU A 90 5.27 1.33 6.01
C LEU A 90 3.78 1.10 6.25
N LEU A 91 3.39 1.19 7.52
CA LEU A 91 2.00 1.17 7.96
C LEU A 91 1.86 2.22 9.06
N ALA A 92 1.19 3.33 8.76
CA ALA A 92 1.08 4.45 9.70
C ALA A 92 -0.33 5.06 9.71
N ALA A 93 -0.75 5.55 10.87
CA ALA A 93 -1.82 6.54 10.93
C ALA A 93 -1.25 7.89 10.44
N PRO A 94 -2.07 8.79 9.86
CA PRO A 94 -1.60 10.10 9.39
C PRO A 94 -0.83 10.88 10.45
N GLU A 95 -1.28 10.80 11.70
CA GLU A 95 -0.70 11.44 12.88
C GLU A 95 0.67 10.86 13.30
N THR A 96 1.00 9.62 12.93
CA THR A 96 2.28 8.98 13.29
C THR A 96 3.21 8.82 12.08
N PHE A 97 2.88 9.42 10.94
CA PHE A 97 3.63 9.20 9.70
C PHE A 97 5.09 9.67 9.79
N GLN A 98 5.32 10.84 10.39
CA GLN A 98 6.66 11.41 10.53
C GLN A 98 7.56 10.53 11.39
N ASP A 99 7.03 9.95 12.47
CA ASP A 99 7.77 9.09 13.39
C ASP A 99 8.29 7.80 12.73
N VAL A 100 7.62 7.32 11.68
CA VAL A 100 8.00 6.06 11.00
C VAL A 100 8.96 6.29 9.84
N VAL A 101 9.01 7.48 9.26
CA VAL A 101 9.93 7.80 8.16
C VAL A 101 11.32 8.18 8.65
N GLU A 102 11.42 8.72 9.87
CA GLU A 102 12.70 9.17 10.47
C GLU A 102 13.39 8.10 11.34
N ALA A 103 12.76 6.94 11.55
CA ALA A 103 13.27 5.81 12.34
C ALA A 103 14.06 4.81 11.48
#